data_AF-A0A7C1A7Y5-F1
#
_entry.id   AF-A0A7C1A7Y5-F1
#
_cell.length_a   1.000
_cell.length_b   1.000
_cell.length_c   1.000
_cell.angle_alpha   90.00
_cell.angle_beta   90.00
_cell.angle_gamma   90.00
#
_symmetry.space_group_name_H-M   'P 1'
#
loop_
_entity.id
_entity.type
_entity.pdbx_description
1 polymer ?
#
loop_
_entity_poly.entity_id
_entity_poly.type
_entity_poly.pdbx_seq_one_letter_code
_entity_poly.pdbx_strand_id
1 'polypeptide(L)'
;PDMENGTLIIDDLNQYEAEKLVELMKPDIFCAGIKEKFSVQKLGIPMKQLHSYDSGGPYAGFKGAVNFYKEIDRLVNSKVWGYMKAPWQENPQLSATYCWE
;
A
#
# COMPACT_ATOMS: atom_id res chain seq x y z
N PRO A 1 -14.97 2.97 24.75
CA PRO A 1 -14.64 3.13 23.32
C PRO A 1 -14.06 1.82 22.78
N ASP A 2 -14.60 1.31 21.66
CA ASP A 2 -14.19 0.01 21.08
C ASP A 2 -12.87 0.10 20.28
N MET A 3 -12.31 1.30 20.13
CA MET A 3 -11.09 1.58 19.37
C MET A 3 -9.89 1.73 20.31
N GLU A 4 -8.74 1.19 19.90
CA GLU A 4 -7.48 1.35 20.62
C GLU A 4 -7.02 2.81 20.64
N ASN A 5 -6.31 3.18 21.71
CA ASN A 5 -5.78 4.53 21.86
C ASN A 5 -4.76 4.86 20.76
N GLY A 6 -4.86 6.07 20.17
CA GLY A 6 -4.04 6.48 19.03
C GLY A 6 -4.60 6.10 17.66
N THR A 7 -5.76 5.43 17.60
CA THR A 7 -6.45 5.20 16.31
C THR A 7 -7.05 6.49 15.76
N LEU A 8 -6.99 6.67 14.43
CA LEU A 8 -7.58 7.82 13.74
C LEU A 8 -8.94 7.45 13.12
N ILE A 9 -9.89 8.38 13.23
CA ILE A 9 -11.17 8.33 12.53
C ILE A 9 -11.30 9.63 11.75
N ILE A 10 -11.49 9.54 10.45
CA ILE A 10 -11.56 10.69 9.55
C ILE A 10 -12.80 10.48 8.68
N ASP A 11 -13.73 11.41 8.80
CA ASP A 11 -14.91 11.47 7.94
C ASP A 11 -14.56 12.14 6.61
N ASP A 12 -15.15 11.67 5.52
CA ASP A 12 -14.92 12.16 4.16
C ASP A 12 -13.43 12.35 3.79
N LEU A 13 -12.61 11.33 4.07
CA LEU A 13 -11.17 11.33 3.82
C LEU A 13 -10.88 11.67 2.35
N ASN A 14 -10.25 12.82 2.12
CA ASN A 14 -9.87 13.24 0.78
C ASN A 14 -8.51 12.69 0.35
N GLN A 15 -8.16 12.84 -0.93
CA GLN A 15 -6.93 12.27 -1.49
C GLN A 15 -5.66 12.82 -0.83
N TYR A 16 -5.58 14.13 -0.58
CA TYR A 16 -4.40 14.75 0.03
C TYR A 16 -4.16 14.20 1.44
N GLU A 17 -5.22 14.12 2.25
CA GLU A 17 -5.15 13.54 3.59
C GLU A 17 -4.74 12.07 3.54
N ALA A 18 -5.34 11.27 2.65
CA ALA A 18 -5.02 9.86 2.51
C ALA A 18 -3.53 9.65 2.17
N GLU A 19 -3.00 10.39 1.19
CA GLU A 19 -1.59 10.30 0.79
C GLU A 19 -0.66 10.75 1.93
N LYS A 20 -0.99 11.83 2.64
CA LYS A 20 -0.20 12.26 3.82
C LYS A 20 -0.24 11.27 4.97
N LEU A 21 -1.37 10.65 5.23
CA LEU A 21 -1.47 9.61 6.26
C LEU A 21 -0.66 8.38 5.88
N VAL A 22 -0.66 7.98 4.61
CA VAL A 22 0.18 6.88 4.13
C VAL A 22 1.67 7.20 4.33
N GLU A 23 2.12 8.42 4.01
CA GLU A 23 3.51 8.85 4.24
C GLU A 23 3.90 8.83 5.73
N LEU A 24 3.02 9.32 6.60
CA LEU A 24 3.27 9.47 8.03
C LEU A 24 3.17 8.14 8.79
N MET A 25 2.14 7.35 8.50
CA MET A 25 1.82 6.12 9.25
C MET A 25 2.48 4.89 8.66
N LYS A 26 2.78 4.88 7.35
CA LYS A 26 3.37 3.75 6.62
C LYS A 26 2.66 2.41 6.93
N PRO A 27 1.35 2.32 6.66
CA PRO A 27 0.59 1.12 6.99
C PRO A 27 1.06 -0.08 6.14
N ASP A 28 1.02 -1.28 6.72
CA ASP A 28 1.37 -2.51 5.99
C ASP A 28 0.36 -2.85 4.87
N ILE A 29 -0.87 -2.35 4.98
CA ILE A 29 -1.91 -2.50 3.98
C ILE A 29 -2.93 -1.35 4.07
N PHE A 30 -3.44 -0.93 2.92
CA PHE A 30 -4.52 0.05 2.80
C PHE A 30 -5.76 -0.58 2.16
N CYS A 31 -6.95 -0.32 2.69
CA CYS A 31 -8.20 -0.91 2.21
C CYS A 31 -9.20 0.19 1.83
N ALA A 32 -9.60 0.26 0.56
CA ALA A 32 -10.47 1.32 0.02
C ALA A 32 -11.14 0.92 -1.31
N GLY A 33 -11.35 1.86 -2.24
CA GLY A 33 -11.95 1.65 -3.54
C GLY A 33 -10.99 1.76 -4.72
N ILE A 34 -11.55 1.74 -5.93
CA ILE A 34 -10.77 1.75 -7.17
C ILE A 34 -10.03 3.08 -7.39
N LYS A 35 -10.60 4.19 -6.91
CA LYS A 35 -10.02 5.54 -7.13
C LYS A 35 -8.72 5.70 -6.36
N GLU A 36 -8.64 5.13 -5.16
CA GLU A 36 -7.51 5.24 -4.25
C GLU A 36 -6.42 4.19 -4.55
N LYS A 37 -6.80 3.05 -5.14
CA LYS A 37 -5.95 1.87 -5.34
C LYS A 37 -4.57 2.19 -5.89
N PHE A 38 -4.52 2.84 -7.04
CA PHE A 38 -3.26 3.01 -7.76
C PHE A 38 -2.40 4.13 -7.18
N SER A 39 -3.01 5.18 -6.62
CA SER A 39 -2.29 6.23 -5.90
C SER A 39 -1.53 5.64 -4.70
N VAL A 40 -2.20 4.81 -3.90
CA VAL A 40 -1.58 4.15 -2.74
C VAL A 40 -0.52 3.13 -3.16
N GLN A 41 -0.77 2.31 -4.18
CA GLN A 41 0.22 1.34 -4.66
C GLN A 41 1.49 2.01 -5.20
N LYS A 42 1.39 3.22 -5.78
CA LYS A 42 2.55 3.99 -6.24
C LYS A 42 3.39 4.54 -5.07
N LEU A 43 2.82 4.66 -3.88
CA LEU A 43 3.55 4.95 -2.64
C LEU A 43 4.24 3.70 -2.05
N GLY A 44 4.12 2.54 -2.71
CA GLY A 44 4.76 1.29 -2.29
C GLY A 44 3.96 0.52 -1.23
N ILE A 45 2.72 0.90 -0.96
CA ILE A 45 1.86 0.23 0.02
C ILE A 45 0.90 -0.75 -0.68
N PRO A 46 0.79 -2.01 -0.21
CA PRO A 46 -0.21 -2.95 -0.68
C PRO A 46 -1.63 -2.41 -0.48
N MET A 47 -2.50 -2.59 -1.47
CA MET A 47 -3.87 -2.08 -1.40
C MET A 47 -4.89 -3.15 -1.81
N LYS A 48 -5.96 -3.28 -1.00
CA LYS A 48 -7.11 -4.15 -1.27
C LYS A 48 -8.38 -3.33 -1.54
N GLN A 49 -9.07 -3.62 -2.64
CA GLN A 49 -10.41 -3.07 -2.87
C GLN A 49 -11.45 -3.83 -2.03
N LEU A 50 -12.13 -3.15 -1.12
CA LEU A 50 -13.19 -3.75 -0.31
C LEU A 50 -14.59 -3.63 -0.94
N HIS A 51 -14.78 -2.72 -1.90
CA HIS A 51 -16.06 -2.59 -2.61
C HIS A 51 -16.26 -3.67 -3.68
N SER A 52 -15.22 -3.94 -4.47
CA SER A 52 -15.25 -4.85 -5.62
C SER A 52 -14.55 -6.19 -5.36
N TYR A 53 -13.92 -6.34 -4.20
CA TYR A 53 -13.03 -7.45 -3.84
C TYR A 53 -11.87 -7.67 -4.81
N ASP A 54 -11.50 -6.65 -5.60
CA ASP A 54 -10.62 -6.80 -6.77
C ASP A 54 -11.08 -7.90 -7.72
N SER A 55 -12.40 -8.00 -7.94
CA SER A 55 -13.03 -9.06 -8.74
C SER A 55 -12.85 -10.47 -8.16
N GLY A 56 -12.52 -10.57 -6.87
CA GLY A 56 -12.44 -11.82 -6.10
C GLY A 56 -13.66 -12.08 -5.21
N GLY A 57 -13.42 -12.73 -4.07
CA GLY A 57 -14.45 -13.06 -3.08
C GLY A 57 -15.07 -14.46 -3.26
N PRO A 58 -16.19 -14.76 -2.57
CA PRO A 58 -16.86 -13.92 -1.57
C PRO A 58 -15.98 -13.74 -0.31
N TYR A 59 -16.19 -12.66 0.44
CA TYR A 59 -15.52 -12.42 1.74
C TYR A 59 -16.43 -12.54 2.96
N ALA A 60 -17.75 -12.52 2.79
CA ALA A 60 -18.70 -12.72 3.88
C ALA A 60 -18.83 -14.21 4.27
N GLY A 61 -19.15 -14.44 5.55
CA GLY A 61 -19.34 -15.78 6.12
C GLY A 61 -18.05 -16.58 6.30
N PHE A 62 -18.15 -17.80 6.82
CA PHE A 62 -16.99 -18.61 7.20
C PHE A 62 -16.02 -18.89 6.04
N LYS A 63 -16.55 -19.32 4.89
CA LYS A 63 -15.73 -19.55 3.69
C LYS A 63 -15.16 -18.25 3.14
N GLY A 64 -15.90 -17.15 3.26
CA GLY A 64 -15.45 -15.86 2.81
C GLY A 64 -14.30 -15.30 3.65
N ALA A 65 -14.32 -15.50 4.97
CA ALA A 65 -13.22 -15.14 5.84
C ALA A 65 -11.92 -15.84 5.43
N VAL A 66 -11.99 -17.14 5.11
CA VAL A 66 -10.82 -17.89 4.59
C VAL A 66 -10.29 -17.29 3.29
N ASN A 67 -11.17 -16.90 2.36
CA ASN A 67 -10.75 -16.25 1.12
C ASN A 67 -10.12 -14.88 1.36
N PHE A 68 -10.67 -14.10 2.29
CA PHE A 68 -10.15 -12.79 2.65
C PHE A 68 -8.75 -12.90 3.26
N TYR A 69 -8.55 -13.79 4.23
CA TYR A 69 -7.23 -13.99 4.85
C TYR A 69 -6.16 -14.42 3.84
N LYS A 70 -6.50 -15.33 2.92
CA LYS A 70 -5.57 -15.73 1.84
C LYS A 70 -5.17 -14.56 0.96
N GLU A 71 -6.09 -13.64 0.70
CA GLU A 71 -5.81 -12.47 -0.12
C GLU A 71 -4.97 -11.43 0.62
N ILE A 72 -5.26 -11.18 1.89
CA ILE A 72 -4.47 -10.27 2.73
C ILE A 72 -3.03 -10.78 2.88
N ASP A 73 -2.89 -12.08 3.16
CA ASP A 73 -1.58 -12.75 3.23
C ASP A 73 -0.78 -12.56 1.93
N ARG A 74 -1.42 -12.84 0.78
CA ARG A 74 -0.81 -12.66 -0.55
C ARG A 74 -0.34 -11.23 -0.79
N LEU A 75 -1.11 -10.22 -0.36
CA LEU A 75 -0.80 -8.81 -0.60
C LEU A 75 0.36 -8.32 0.27
N VAL A 76 0.33 -8.60 1.57
CA VAL A 76 1.32 -8.14 2.55
C VAL A 76 2.66 -8.86 2.35
N ASN A 77 2.64 -10.16 2.04
CA ASN A 77 3.86 -10.97 1.88
C ASN A 77 4.42 -10.98 0.45
N SER A 78 3.87 -10.17 -0.47
CA SER A 78 4.36 -10.13 -1.85
C SER A 78 5.74 -9.49 -1.95
N LYS A 79 6.69 -10.16 -2.61
CA LYS A 79 8.05 -9.63 -2.85
C LYS A 79 8.07 -8.41 -3.76
N VAL A 80 7.00 -8.14 -4.51
CA VAL A 80 6.94 -7.01 -5.46
C VAL A 80 7.23 -5.67 -4.78
N TRP A 81 6.78 -5.50 -3.54
CA TRP A 81 6.98 -4.27 -2.77
C TRP A 81 8.45 -4.02 -2.42
N GLY A 82 9.23 -5.10 -2.28
CA GLY A 82 10.69 -5.03 -2.10
C GLY A 82 11.46 -4.63 -3.37
N TYR A 83 10.81 -4.62 -4.54
CA TYR A 83 11.42 -4.25 -5.81
C TYR A 83 11.04 -2.84 -6.29
N MET A 84 10.49 -2.00 -5.40
CA MET A 84 10.10 -0.62 -5.74
C MET A 84 11.31 0.28 -6.04
N LYS A 85 12.46 0.02 -5.41
CA LYS A 85 13.70 0.76 -5.64
C LYS A 85 14.55 0.03 -6.68
N ALA A 86 15.05 0.77 -7.67
CA ALA A 86 15.89 0.18 -8.71
C ALA A 86 17.31 -0.13 -8.18
N PRO A 87 17.98 -1.21 -8.63
CA PRO A 87 19.30 -1.60 -8.11
C PRO A 87 20.38 -0.52 -8.22
N TRP A 88 20.34 0.31 -9.28
CA TRP A 88 21.30 1.41 -9.47
C TRP A 88 21.08 2.60 -8.52
N GLN A 89 19.95 2.64 -7.81
CA GLN A 89 19.69 3.65 -6.77
C GLN A 89 20.19 3.20 -5.38
N GLU A 90 20.53 1.92 -5.21
CA GLU A 90 21.11 1.41 -3.96
C GLU A 90 22.60 1.70 -3.88
N ASN A 91 23.32 1.48 -4.98
CA ASN A 91 24.74 1.75 -5.12
C ASN A 91 24.95 2.71 -6.30
N PRO A 92 24.80 4.04 -6.10
CA PRO A 92 24.95 5.00 -7.18
C PRO A 92 26.38 4.92 -7.73
N GLN A 93 26.51 4.76 -9.04
CA GLN A 93 27.80 4.87 -9.71
C GLN A 93 28.20 6.35 -9.73
N LEU A 94 29.40 6.67 -9.25
CA LEU A 94 29.96 8.01 -9.38
C LEU A 94 30.36 8.24 -10.85
N SER A 95 29.67 9.14 -11.52
CA SER A 95 30.07 9.63 -12.84
C SER A 95 30.98 10.85 -12.68
N ALA A 96 32.18 10.80 -13.27
CA ALA A 96 33.12 11.92 -13.31
C ALA A 96 33.53 12.20 -14.76
N THR A 97 33.72 13.48 -15.09
CA THR A 97 34.26 13.94 -16.38
C THR A 97 35.63 14.54 -16.14
N TYR A 98 36.63 14.13 -16.93
CA TYR A 98 37.96 14.73 -16.88
C TYR A 98 37.90 16.13 -17.51
N CYS A 99 38.08 17.17 -16.71
CA CYS A 99 38.36 18.53 -17.20
C CYS A 99 39.88 18.71 -17.23
N TRP A 100 40.46 18.75 -18.43
CA TRP A 100 41.80 19.27 -18.66
C TRP A 100 41.70 20.75 -19.04
N GLU A 101 42.55 21.60 -18.46
CA GLU A 101 42.79 23.00 -18.88
C GLU A 101 43.60 23.06 -20.18
#